data_AF-A0A5A8DHV4-F1
#
_entry.id   AF-A0A5A8DHV4-F1
#
_cell.length_a   1.000
_cell.length_b   1.000
_cell.length_c   1.000
_cell.angle_alpha   90.00
_cell.angle_beta   90.00
_cell.angle_gamma   90.00
#
_symmetry.space_group_name_H-M   'P 1'
#
loop_
_entity.id
_entity.type
_entity.pdbx_description
1 polymer ?
#
loop_
_entity_poly.entity_id
_entity_poly.type
_entity_poly.pdbx_seq_one_letter_code
_entity_poly.pdbx_strand_id
1 'polypeptide(L)'
;MPALSAPLVEAVAVAPAWTLTGPIGGLGAAFAAPMATVSAMDRLTMTGKLVGLTDGERKLADEPEAQEADSEPELDAKDVAFHEETLTHKDSSFHDAQMIFDLAWAAVERIYGRDGCVFPKELLFLGGAPGSGKGTMSGYIRKMRDISAPAVEVSSLLQGERMQKIKDEGGLVGDQDVLQALLEELLKPQYSAGVVIDGFPRTRVQAQCIKLLFDKMRWLRQVYADDVVLRHRFRRPIFRIVVLYVDEESSVMRQLQRAKRLEAENNKVIDTGLGKIKKARATDVSEDLARQRYRVFKEEVYDALKLVKDNFFFHFLDASGSPEEVKDLIFHEFTYQSSLELGDETFERIRLVPEAKQVVAQARQNMVQRLSAYVTDHPELFDQVVEMILMEFVHILRRQALAGRAIIRSNNPILSSKIALNMLLDILSERGFYVTLEVQQENVPTRVEPAVPGDFSGQAIHCEVNRVWKFEVSFKRPNIRRGD
;
A
#
# COMPACT_ATOMS: atom_id res chain seq x y z
N MET A 1 -12.25 18.08 -54.62
CA MET A 1 -12.63 17.88 -53.20
C MET A 1 -14.09 17.48 -53.16
N PRO A 2 -14.58 16.59 -52.28
CA PRO A 2 -14.02 16.04 -51.02
C PRO A 2 -13.61 14.55 -51.19
N ALA A 3 -13.43 13.69 -50.20
CA ALA A 3 -12.76 13.66 -48.89
C ALA A 3 -13.07 12.28 -48.26
N LEU A 4 -12.04 11.58 -47.78
CA LEU A 4 -12.02 10.62 -46.66
C LEU A 4 -13.09 9.50 -46.57
N SER A 5 -12.61 8.25 -46.58
CA SER A 5 -13.14 7.19 -45.72
C SER A 5 -12.01 6.27 -45.26
N ALA A 6 -11.79 6.21 -43.95
CA ALA A 6 -10.83 5.32 -43.28
C ALA A 6 -11.31 3.86 -43.29
N PRO A 7 -10.43 2.85 -43.22
CA PRO A 7 -10.86 1.48 -42.97
C PRO A 7 -10.99 1.23 -41.46
N LEU A 8 -12.06 0.50 -41.12
CA LEU A 8 -12.39 0.03 -39.77
C LEU A 8 -11.29 -0.89 -39.20
N VAL A 9 -10.99 -0.70 -37.93
CA VAL A 9 -10.27 -1.69 -37.09
C VAL A 9 -11.32 -2.53 -36.38
N GLU A 10 -11.53 -3.77 -36.81
CA GLU A 10 -12.25 -4.78 -36.04
C GLU A 10 -11.28 -5.45 -35.06
N ALA A 11 -11.50 -5.23 -33.76
CA ALA A 11 -10.84 -5.96 -32.70
C ALA A 11 -11.59 -7.29 -32.46
N VAL A 12 -11.04 -8.40 -32.95
CA VAL A 12 -11.50 -9.74 -32.58
C VAL A 12 -10.77 -10.16 -31.30
N ALA A 13 -11.50 -10.19 -30.18
CA ALA A 13 -11.06 -10.79 -28.94
C ALA A 13 -11.07 -12.32 -29.08
N VAL A 14 -9.90 -12.95 -29.04
CA VAL A 14 -9.78 -14.41 -28.95
C VAL A 14 -9.47 -14.78 -27.50
N ALA A 15 -10.44 -15.40 -26.82
CA ALA A 15 -10.24 -16.07 -25.55
C ALA A 15 -9.56 -17.44 -25.78
N PRO A 16 -8.58 -17.87 -24.97
CA PRO A 16 -8.12 -19.24 -25.02
C PRO A 16 -8.91 -20.09 -24.02
N ALA A 17 -9.72 -21.01 -24.55
CA ALA A 17 -10.22 -22.16 -23.83
C ALA A 17 -9.12 -23.23 -23.77
N TRP A 18 -8.70 -23.63 -22.57
CA TRP A 18 -7.91 -24.85 -22.36
C TRP A 18 -8.63 -25.72 -21.34
N THR A 19 -9.23 -26.79 -21.83
CA THR A 19 -9.72 -27.94 -21.08
C THR A 19 -8.53 -28.76 -20.59
N LEU A 20 -8.39 -28.92 -19.26
CA LEU A 20 -7.45 -29.84 -18.64
C LEU A 20 -8.18 -31.10 -18.17
N THR A 21 -7.84 -32.23 -18.77
CA THR A 21 -8.17 -33.58 -18.28
C THR A 21 -6.89 -34.32 -17.90
N GLY A 22 -6.81 -34.76 -16.64
CA GLY A 22 -6.07 -35.98 -16.25
C GLY A 22 -4.82 -35.80 -15.36
N PRO A 23 -4.51 -36.77 -14.47
CA PRO A 23 -3.98 -36.49 -13.13
C PRO A 23 -2.63 -37.15 -12.81
N ILE A 24 -1.69 -36.45 -12.17
CA ILE A 24 -0.54 -37.02 -11.44
C ILE A 24 -0.16 -35.94 -10.40
N GLY A 25 -0.23 -36.13 -9.08
CA GLY A 25 0.52 -37.09 -8.27
C GLY A 25 1.62 -36.31 -7.54
N GLY A 26 1.49 -36.19 -6.22
CA GLY A 26 2.24 -35.24 -5.39
C GLY A 26 3.73 -35.53 -5.21
N LEU A 27 4.44 -34.48 -4.77
CA LEU A 27 5.68 -34.56 -4.00
C LEU A 27 5.84 -33.24 -3.25
N GLY A 28 5.70 -33.31 -1.93
CA GLY A 28 6.03 -32.21 -1.04
C GLY A 28 7.54 -32.12 -0.85
N ALA A 29 8.07 -30.91 -0.88
CA ALA A 29 9.37 -30.57 -0.33
C ALA A 29 9.32 -29.13 0.18
N ALA A 30 9.40 -29.01 1.50
CA ALA A 30 9.54 -27.76 2.21
C ALA A 30 10.88 -27.10 1.85
N PHE A 31 10.85 -25.84 1.42
CA PHE A 31 12.01 -24.95 1.46
C PHE A 31 11.62 -23.70 2.25
N ALA A 32 12.03 -23.70 3.52
CA ALA A 32 12.05 -22.53 4.37
C ALA A 32 13.15 -21.58 3.88
N ALA A 33 12.79 -20.32 3.61
CA ALA A 33 13.73 -19.22 3.44
C ALA A 33 13.65 -18.31 4.68
N PRO A 34 14.79 -17.81 5.21
CA PRO A 34 14.81 -17.07 6.47
C PRO A 34 14.37 -15.61 6.25
N MET A 35 13.33 -15.18 6.97
CA MET A 35 13.04 -13.77 7.19
C MET A 35 13.99 -13.25 8.28
N ALA A 36 15.05 -12.54 7.88
CA ALA A 36 15.81 -11.69 8.77
C ALA A 36 15.39 -10.23 8.56
N THR A 37 14.27 -9.83 9.16
CA THR A 37 13.98 -8.41 9.43
C THR A 37 14.63 -8.04 10.75
N VAL A 38 15.78 -7.36 10.67
CA VAL A 38 16.40 -6.69 11.81
C VAL A 38 15.50 -5.51 12.18
N SER A 39 14.70 -5.68 13.23
CA SER A 39 13.92 -4.62 13.85
C SER A 39 14.87 -3.69 14.60
N ALA A 40 14.80 -2.39 14.30
CA ALA A 40 15.55 -1.33 14.98
C ALA A 40 14.96 -0.99 16.37
N MET A 41 14.70 -2.01 17.21
CA MET A 41 14.14 -1.87 18.56
C MET A 41 15.03 -2.44 19.69
N ASP A 42 16.27 -2.84 19.43
CA ASP A 42 17.19 -3.40 20.44
C ASP A 42 18.35 -2.47 20.86
N ARG A 43 18.20 -1.14 20.74
CA ARG A 43 19.28 -0.18 21.08
C ARG A 43 19.00 0.80 22.21
N LEU A 44 18.04 0.51 23.09
CA LEU A 44 17.73 1.42 24.20
C LEU A 44 17.36 0.68 25.49
N THR A 45 18.27 -0.15 25.99
CA THR A 45 18.30 -0.52 27.41
C THR A 45 19.71 -0.91 27.86
N MET A 46 20.17 -0.25 28.93
CA MET A 46 21.27 -0.65 29.84
C MET A 46 22.73 -0.38 29.43
N THR A 47 23.17 0.87 29.60
CA THR A 47 24.54 1.14 30.08
C THR A 47 24.52 1.24 31.60
N GLY A 48 24.96 0.18 32.28
CA GLY A 48 25.16 0.13 33.73
C GLY A 48 26.24 -0.90 34.07
N LYS A 49 27.40 -0.40 34.54
CA LYS A 49 28.59 -1.14 34.98
C LYS A 49 28.29 -2.26 35.98
N LEU A 50 28.98 -3.41 35.83
CA LEU A 50 29.81 -4.14 36.84
C LEU A 50 30.20 -5.51 36.25
N VAL A 51 31.43 -5.69 35.74
CA VAL A 51 32.61 -6.30 36.38
C VAL A 51 32.47 -7.80 36.69
N GLY A 52 33.19 -8.61 35.89
CA GLY A 52 34.06 -9.71 36.34
C GLY A 52 33.44 -11.05 36.72
N LEU A 53 33.75 -12.12 35.95
CA LEU A 53 34.46 -13.33 36.41
C LEU A 53 34.43 -14.46 35.34
N THR A 54 35.58 -14.64 34.71
CA THR A 54 36.28 -15.87 34.23
C THR A 54 35.53 -17.20 33.98
N ASP A 55 35.72 -17.68 32.76
CA ASP A 55 36.14 -19.02 32.29
C ASP A 55 35.97 -20.26 33.21
N GLY A 56 35.34 -21.30 32.65
CA GLY A 56 35.28 -22.65 33.23
C GLY A 56 34.73 -23.68 32.24
N GLU A 57 35.66 -24.36 31.58
CA GLU A 57 35.61 -25.41 30.55
C GLU A 57 34.51 -26.51 30.59
N ARG A 58 34.07 -26.87 29.37
CA ARG A 58 33.71 -28.20 28.80
C ARG A 58 33.62 -29.42 29.74
N LYS A 59 32.53 -30.19 29.62
CA LYS A 59 32.57 -31.59 29.13
C LYS A 59 31.18 -32.17 28.79
N LEU A 60 31.22 -33.02 27.77
CA LEU A 60 30.19 -33.85 27.14
C LEU A 60 29.92 -35.11 27.99
N ALA A 61 28.68 -35.59 28.03
CA ALA A 61 28.25 -37.00 27.81
C ALA A 61 27.07 -37.47 28.69
N ASP A 62 26.16 -38.16 28.00
CA ASP A 62 25.26 -39.25 28.41
C ASP A 62 24.01 -38.97 29.28
N GLU A 63 22.86 -39.09 28.61
CA GLU A 63 21.58 -39.53 29.19
C GLU A 63 21.66 -41.00 29.65
N PRO A 64 20.83 -41.40 30.62
CA PRO A 64 19.76 -42.34 30.26
C PRO A 64 18.40 -42.07 30.95
N GLU A 65 17.39 -42.75 30.41
CA GLU A 65 15.95 -42.64 30.63
C GLU A 65 15.40 -43.01 32.03
N ALA A 66 14.22 -42.42 32.30
CA ALA A 66 13.03 -42.91 33.03
C ALA A 66 12.97 -42.86 34.58
N GLN A 67 12.02 -42.05 35.12
CA GLN A 67 10.81 -42.51 35.84
C GLN A 67 10.00 -41.35 36.46
N GLU A 68 8.67 -41.44 36.36
CA GLU A 68 7.64 -40.55 36.93
C GLU A 68 7.61 -40.57 38.47
N ALA A 69 7.36 -39.41 39.09
CA ALA A 69 6.73 -39.31 40.42
C ALA A 69 6.08 -37.93 40.61
N ASP A 70 4.83 -37.97 41.07
CA ASP A 70 3.90 -36.87 41.33
C ASP A 70 4.43 -35.76 42.25
N SER A 71 4.19 -34.50 41.85
CA SER A 71 3.92 -33.40 42.77
C SER A 71 3.26 -32.25 42.01
N GLU A 72 1.94 -32.06 42.20
CA GLU A 72 1.26 -30.81 41.86
C GLU A 72 1.87 -29.66 42.67
N PRO A 73 2.20 -28.49 42.08
CA PRO A 73 2.51 -27.32 42.87
C PRO A 73 1.20 -26.65 43.33
N GLU A 74 1.04 -26.48 44.64
CA GLU A 74 0.02 -25.61 45.22
C GLU A 74 0.12 -24.21 44.60
N LEU A 75 -0.91 -23.81 43.87
CA LEU A 75 -1.08 -22.43 43.38
C LEU A 75 -1.48 -21.54 44.56
N ASP A 76 -0.65 -20.53 44.81
CA ASP A 76 -0.84 -19.53 45.86
C ASP A 76 -2.18 -18.82 45.63
N ALA A 77 -3.06 -18.77 46.65
CA ALA A 77 -4.42 -18.22 46.54
C ALA A 77 -4.45 -16.72 46.12
N LYS A 78 -3.30 -16.05 46.15
CA LYS A 78 -3.12 -14.67 45.66
C LYS A 78 -2.93 -14.58 44.14
N ASP A 79 -2.35 -15.60 43.51
CA ASP A 79 -2.14 -15.62 42.05
C ASP A 79 -3.43 -15.95 41.28
N VAL A 80 -4.31 -16.75 41.90
CA VAL A 80 -5.66 -17.01 41.37
C VAL A 80 -6.52 -15.74 41.41
N ALA A 81 -6.47 -14.98 42.51
CA ALA A 81 -7.21 -13.72 42.63
C ALA A 81 -6.70 -12.63 41.67
N PHE A 82 -5.39 -12.54 41.44
CA PHE A 82 -4.81 -11.57 40.50
C PHE A 82 -5.13 -11.92 39.04
N HIS A 83 -5.16 -13.22 38.69
CA HIS A 83 -5.58 -13.68 37.37
C HIS A 83 -7.10 -13.55 37.13
N GLU A 84 -7.95 -13.77 38.14
CA GLU A 84 -9.41 -13.55 38.04
C GLU A 84 -9.77 -12.07 37.88
N GLU A 85 -9.14 -11.14 38.61
CA GLU A 85 -9.40 -9.69 38.43
C GLU A 85 -8.94 -9.17 37.05
N THR A 86 -7.87 -9.74 36.49
CA THR A 86 -7.34 -9.31 35.18
C THR A 86 -8.14 -9.90 34.00
N LEU A 87 -8.74 -11.07 34.18
CA LEU A 87 -9.63 -11.71 33.19
C LEU A 87 -11.04 -11.09 33.20
N THR A 88 -11.60 -10.82 34.37
CA THR A 88 -12.93 -10.21 34.52
C THR A 88 -12.99 -8.76 33.99
N HIS A 89 -11.95 -7.95 34.19
CA HIS A 89 -11.89 -6.59 33.65
C HIS A 89 -11.77 -6.53 32.11
N LYS A 90 -11.11 -7.52 31.48
CA LYS A 90 -11.02 -7.61 30.01
C LYS A 90 -12.38 -7.89 29.39
N ASP A 91 -13.15 -8.81 29.97
CA ASP A 91 -14.48 -9.18 29.47
C ASP A 91 -15.54 -8.10 29.75
N SER A 92 -15.49 -7.41 30.89
CA SER A 92 -16.42 -6.29 31.18
C SER A 92 -16.30 -5.17 30.14
N SER A 93 -15.07 -4.73 29.83
CA SER A 93 -14.86 -3.63 28.86
C SER A 93 -15.37 -3.96 27.46
N PHE A 94 -15.31 -5.24 27.07
CA PHE A 94 -15.79 -5.71 25.77
C PHE A 94 -17.33 -5.75 25.72
N HIS A 95 -17.97 -6.22 26.78
CA HIS A 95 -19.43 -6.18 26.90
C HIS A 95 -19.94 -4.73 26.87
N ASP A 96 -19.25 -3.81 27.54
CA ASP A 96 -19.57 -2.38 27.51
C ASP A 96 -19.46 -1.81 26.09
N ALA A 97 -18.39 -2.14 25.36
CA ALA A 97 -18.21 -1.69 23.98
C ALA A 97 -19.26 -2.26 23.01
N GLN A 98 -19.62 -3.54 23.15
CA GLN A 98 -20.66 -4.16 22.35
C GLN A 98 -22.02 -3.47 22.57
N MET A 99 -22.40 -3.27 23.83
CA MET A 99 -23.65 -2.58 24.18
C MET A 99 -23.67 -1.14 23.64
N ILE A 100 -22.57 -0.40 23.83
CA ILE A 100 -22.42 0.98 23.33
C ILE A 100 -22.52 1.03 21.81
N PHE A 101 -21.86 0.09 21.12
CA PHE A 101 -21.90 -0.01 19.67
C PHE A 101 -23.32 -0.32 19.18
N ASP A 102 -24.00 -1.29 19.78
CA ASP A 102 -25.35 -1.69 19.36
C ASP A 102 -26.37 -0.56 19.57
N LEU A 103 -26.26 0.19 20.67
CA LEU A 103 -27.10 1.36 20.93
C LEU A 103 -26.86 2.47 19.89
N ALA A 104 -25.60 2.81 19.62
CA ALA A 104 -25.24 3.82 18.63
C ALA A 104 -25.67 3.39 17.21
N TRP A 105 -25.43 2.12 16.86
CA TRP A 105 -25.79 1.55 15.57
C TRP A 105 -27.31 1.53 15.38
N ALA A 106 -28.08 1.09 16.37
CA ALA A 106 -29.54 1.08 16.31
C ALA A 106 -30.14 2.48 16.14
N ALA A 107 -29.51 3.50 16.74
CA ALA A 107 -29.92 4.89 16.55
C ALA A 107 -29.74 5.35 15.10
N VAL A 108 -28.61 5.01 14.49
CA VAL A 108 -28.30 5.32 13.08
C VAL A 108 -29.20 4.53 12.13
N GLU A 109 -29.36 3.22 12.35
CA GLU A 109 -30.18 2.36 11.50
C GLU A 109 -31.67 2.77 11.53
N ARG A 110 -32.16 3.31 12.65
CA ARG A 110 -33.52 3.87 12.73
C ARG A 110 -33.73 5.07 11.82
N ILE A 111 -32.69 5.89 11.62
CA ILE A 111 -32.77 7.12 10.83
C ILE A 111 -32.56 6.84 9.34
N TYR A 112 -31.53 6.06 9.01
CA TYR A 112 -31.11 5.85 7.62
C TYR A 112 -31.65 4.56 7.00
N GLY A 113 -32.19 3.65 7.83
CA GLY A 113 -32.50 2.29 7.40
C GLY A 113 -31.25 1.46 7.14
N ARG A 114 -31.38 0.13 7.17
CA ARG A 114 -30.26 -0.78 6.97
C ARG A 114 -29.59 -0.61 5.60
N ASP A 115 -30.38 -0.44 4.55
CA ASP A 115 -29.91 -0.21 3.17
C ASP A 115 -29.23 1.16 3.00
N GLY A 116 -29.52 2.10 3.89
CA GLY A 116 -28.94 3.44 3.93
C GLY A 116 -27.63 3.53 4.71
N CYS A 117 -27.28 2.50 5.50
CA CYS A 117 -26.03 2.40 6.25
C CYS A 117 -24.81 2.10 5.36
N VAL A 118 -24.61 2.89 4.30
CA VAL A 118 -23.50 2.77 3.35
C VAL A 118 -22.36 3.67 3.80
N PHE A 119 -21.38 3.06 4.44
CA PHE A 119 -20.18 3.74 4.95
C PHE A 119 -19.10 3.92 3.86
N PRO A 120 -18.11 4.80 4.10
CA PRO A 120 -16.96 5.01 3.23
C PRO A 120 -16.21 3.71 2.91
N LYS A 121 -15.62 3.62 1.71
CA LYS A 121 -14.73 2.48 1.38
C LYS A 121 -13.48 2.50 2.25
N GLU A 122 -12.87 3.68 2.42
CA GLU A 122 -11.63 3.83 3.18
C GLU A 122 -11.85 4.73 4.41
N LEU A 123 -11.51 4.20 5.59
CA LEU A 123 -11.53 4.92 6.86
C LEU A 123 -10.11 4.98 7.42
N LEU A 124 -9.56 6.19 7.49
CA LEU A 124 -8.24 6.44 8.05
C LEU A 124 -8.37 7.13 9.40
N PHE A 125 -8.02 6.44 10.47
CA PHE A 125 -8.01 6.96 11.83
C PHE A 125 -6.64 7.56 12.12
N LEU A 126 -6.60 8.88 12.33
CA LEU A 126 -5.40 9.63 12.63
C LEU A 126 -5.27 9.84 14.15
N GLY A 127 -4.39 9.06 14.75
CA GLY A 127 -3.93 9.19 16.13
C GLY A 127 -2.63 9.99 16.20
N GLY A 128 -2.34 10.51 17.39
CA GLY A 128 -1.04 11.14 17.65
C GLY A 128 -1.07 12.07 18.85
N ALA A 129 0.12 12.33 19.38
CA ALA A 129 0.27 13.18 20.56
C ALA A 129 -0.24 14.62 20.29
N PRO A 130 -0.61 15.36 21.33
CA PRO A 130 -0.77 16.81 21.22
C PRO A 130 0.50 17.43 20.59
N GLY A 131 0.35 18.36 19.66
CA GLY A 131 1.51 18.99 19.02
C GLY A 131 2.24 18.15 17.96
N SER A 132 1.79 16.93 17.63
CA SER A 132 2.38 16.10 16.57
C SER A 132 2.08 16.57 15.13
N GLY A 133 1.24 17.61 14.97
CA GLY A 133 0.93 18.16 13.64
C GLY A 133 -0.21 17.46 12.90
N LYS A 134 -1.07 16.67 13.57
CA LYS A 134 -2.22 15.98 12.99
C LYS A 134 -3.05 16.82 12.01
N GLY A 135 -3.45 18.03 12.40
CA GLY A 135 -4.22 18.92 11.53
C GLY A 135 -3.53 19.21 10.19
N THR A 136 -2.22 19.52 10.22
CA THR A 136 -1.41 19.74 9.01
C THR A 136 -1.29 18.47 8.17
N MET A 137 -1.04 17.33 8.82
CA MET A 137 -0.82 16.06 8.12
C MET A 137 -2.11 15.46 7.57
N SER A 138 -3.26 15.67 8.23
CA SER A 138 -4.57 15.22 7.74
C SER A 138 -4.88 15.80 6.35
N GLY A 139 -4.61 17.10 6.14
CA GLY A 139 -4.79 17.76 4.86
C GLY A 139 -3.86 17.22 3.77
N TYR A 140 -2.64 16.84 4.14
CA TYR A 140 -1.68 16.24 3.23
C TYR A 140 -2.05 14.80 2.85
N ILE A 141 -2.36 13.95 3.83
CA ILE A 141 -2.81 12.56 3.64
C ILE A 141 -4.04 12.53 2.73
N ARG A 142 -5.02 13.41 2.96
CA ARG A 142 -6.20 13.52 2.11
C ARG A 142 -5.86 13.76 0.64
N LYS A 143 -4.98 14.73 0.36
CA LYS A 143 -4.53 15.05 -1.01
C LYS A 143 -3.76 13.91 -1.64
N MET A 144 -2.86 13.27 -0.90
CA MET A 144 -2.08 12.13 -1.39
C MET A 144 -2.96 10.93 -1.77
N ARG A 145 -4.06 10.73 -1.04
CA ARG A 145 -4.99 9.61 -1.22
C ARG A 145 -6.19 9.94 -2.10
N ASP A 146 -6.17 11.10 -2.77
CA ASP A 146 -7.30 11.61 -3.58
C ASP A 146 -8.64 11.68 -2.81
N ILE A 147 -8.59 11.85 -1.49
CA ILE A 147 -9.76 12.03 -0.63
C ILE A 147 -10.18 13.50 -0.66
N SER A 148 -11.19 13.79 -1.48
CA SER A 148 -11.76 15.14 -1.62
C SER A 148 -12.51 15.61 -0.36
N ALA A 149 -13.15 14.69 0.37
CA ALA A 149 -13.95 14.98 1.56
C ALA A 149 -13.11 15.62 2.69
N PRO A 150 -13.64 16.58 3.47
CA PRO A 150 -12.91 17.18 4.61
C PRO A 150 -12.54 16.12 5.67
N ALA A 151 -11.50 16.37 6.46
CA ALA A 151 -11.24 15.52 7.61
C ALA A 151 -12.37 15.67 8.64
N VAL A 152 -12.76 14.56 9.27
CA VAL A 152 -13.72 14.55 10.38
C VAL A 152 -12.94 14.75 11.66
N GLU A 153 -12.97 15.96 12.20
CA GLU A 153 -12.43 16.27 13.52
C GLU A 153 -13.49 15.94 14.59
N VAL A 154 -13.26 14.89 15.38
CA VAL A 154 -14.24 14.44 16.39
C VAL A 154 -14.58 15.55 17.38
N SER A 155 -13.61 16.37 17.75
CA SER A 155 -13.83 17.52 18.65
C SER A 155 -14.85 18.52 18.12
N SER A 156 -14.97 18.64 16.80
CA SER A 156 -15.93 19.54 16.14
C SER A 156 -17.34 18.94 16.14
N LEU A 157 -17.46 17.62 16.09
CA LEU A 157 -18.75 16.92 16.27
C LEU A 157 -19.32 17.16 17.69
N LEU A 158 -18.45 17.29 18.69
CA LEU A 158 -18.85 17.54 20.09
C LEU A 158 -19.30 18.97 20.38
N GLN A 159 -19.30 19.84 19.37
CA GLN A 159 -19.80 21.22 19.43
C GLN A 159 -21.16 21.39 18.74
N GLY A 160 -21.73 20.31 18.19
CA GLY A 160 -23.06 20.34 17.57
C GLY A 160 -24.19 20.54 18.59
N GLU A 161 -25.35 21.00 18.10
CA GLU A 161 -26.51 21.33 18.95
C GLU A 161 -26.95 20.19 19.87
N ARG A 162 -26.93 18.93 19.37
CA ARG A 162 -27.26 17.76 20.19
C ARG A 162 -26.30 17.61 21.37
N MET A 163 -25.00 17.74 21.13
CA MET A 163 -23.97 17.59 22.16
C MET A 163 -23.99 18.76 23.13
N GLN A 164 -24.37 19.95 22.65
CA GLN A 164 -24.57 21.10 23.51
C GLN A 164 -25.77 20.92 24.43
N LYS A 165 -26.91 20.40 23.94
CA LYS A 165 -28.07 20.09 24.78
C LYS A 165 -27.76 19.10 25.90
N ILE A 166 -27.03 18.02 25.60
CA ILE A 166 -26.61 17.04 26.61
C ILE A 166 -25.77 17.72 27.70
N LYS A 167 -24.84 18.61 27.32
CA LYS A 167 -24.02 19.38 28.27
C LYS A 167 -24.86 20.38 29.08
N ASP A 168 -25.80 21.06 28.43
CA ASP A 168 -26.65 22.07 29.05
C ASP A 168 -27.63 21.44 30.06
N GLU A 169 -28.06 20.19 29.82
CA GLU A 169 -28.85 19.36 30.72
C GLU A 169 -28.02 18.74 31.87
N GLY A 170 -26.71 19.02 31.94
CA GLY A 170 -25.80 18.51 32.96
C GLY A 170 -25.32 17.07 32.71
N GLY A 171 -25.60 16.51 31.53
CA GLY A 171 -25.11 15.20 31.11
C GLY A 171 -23.64 15.21 30.71
N LEU A 172 -22.97 14.06 30.89
CA LEU A 172 -21.61 13.81 30.41
C LEU A 172 -21.67 13.22 29.00
N VAL A 173 -20.92 13.80 28.06
CA VAL A 173 -20.78 13.24 26.71
C VAL A 173 -19.94 11.97 26.79
N GLY A 174 -20.59 10.81 26.68
CA GLY A 174 -19.97 9.49 26.77
C GLY A 174 -19.55 8.91 25.42
N ASP A 175 -18.93 7.73 25.43
CA ASP A 175 -18.45 7.04 24.23
C ASP A 175 -19.57 6.71 23.24
N GLN A 176 -20.79 6.43 23.71
CA GLN A 176 -21.97 6.20 22.87
C GLN A 176 -22.32 7.43 22.02
N ASP A 177 -22.36 8.62 22.63
CA ASP A 177 -22.71 9.86 21.93
C ASP A 177 -21.65 10.23 20.89
N VAL A 178 -20.37 10.05 21.25
CA VAL A 178 -19.24 10.27 20.33
C VAL A 178 -19.33 9.32 19.14
N LEU A 179 -19.56 8.03 19.39
CA LEU A 179 -19.67 7.02 18.35
C LEU A 179 -20.88 7.28 17.45
N GLN A 180 -22.05 7.57 18.02
CA GLN A 180 -23.25 7.86 17.25
C GLN A 180 -23.01 9.07 16.32
N ALA A 181 -22.49 10.18 16.85
CA ALA A 181 -22.21 11.36 16.04
C ALA A 181 -21.19 11.09 14.93
N LEU A 182 -20.17 10.27 15.22
CA LEU A 182 -19.20 9.85 14.20
C LEU A 182 -19.87 9.02 13.10
N LEU A 183 -20.69 8.02 13.45
CA LEU A 183 -21.37 7.18 12.47
C LEU A 183 -22.33 8.00 11.58
N GLU A 184 -23.10 8.92 12.16
CA GLU A 184 -23.97 9.82 11.41
C GLU A 184 -23.18 10.72 10.44
N GLU A 185 -22.03 11.23 10.88
CA GLU A 185 -21.16 12.03 10.01
C GLU A 185 -20.64 11.20 8.83
N LEU A 186 -20.19 9.97 9.09
CA LEU A 186 -19.61 9.07 8.09
C LEU A 186 -20.60 8.63 7.01
N LEU A 187 -21.91 8.67 7.28
CA LEU A 187 -22.95 8.33 6.30
C LEU A 187 -23.22 9.45 5.28
N LYS A 188 -22.64 10.64 5.45
CA LYS A 188 -22.82 11.72 4.46
C LYS A 188 -22.21 11.33 3.11
N PRO A 189 -22.88 11.60 1.97
CA PRO A 189 -22.44 11.15 0.64
C PRO A 189 -21.01 11.58 0.25
N GLN A 190 -20.57 12.73 0.76
CA GLN A 190 -19.23 13.27 0.53
C GLN A 190 -18.10 12.32 0.96
N TYR A 191 -18.34 11.47 1.97
CA TYR A 191 -17.33 10.54 2.49
C TYR A 191 -17.28 9.20 1.76
N SER A 192 -18.15 8.97 0.76
CA SER A 192 -18.27 7.67 0.10
C SER A 192 -16.92 7.09 -0.36
N ALA A 193 -16.04 7.88 -1.00
CA ALA A 193 -14.75 7.39 -1.47
C ALA A 193 -13.80 7.02 -0.33
N GLY A 194 -13.70 7.88 0.68
CA GLY A 194 -12.86 7.69 1.85
C GLY A 194 -12.90 8.91 2.77
N VAL A 195 -12.35 8.75 3.98
CA VAL A 195 -12.37 9.79 5.01
C VAL A 195 -11.18 9.66 5.96
N VAL A 196 -10.65 10.80 6.40
CA VAL A 196 -9.68 10.90 7.49
C VAL A 196 -10.40 11.34 8.75
N ILE A 197 -10.26 10.58 9.83
CA ILE A 197 -10.92 10.79 11.13
C ILE A 197 -9.83 11.19 12.12
N ASP A 198 -9.83 12.44 12.60
CA ASP A 198 -8.87 12.95 13.59
C ASP A 198 -9.47 12.90 15.00
N GLY A 199 -8.80 12.17 15.88
CA GLY A 199 -9.11 12.14 17.30
C GLY A 199 -10.07 11.05 17.75
N PHE A 200 -10.22 9.98 16.95
CA PHE A 200 -10.86 8.71 17.30
C PHE A 200 -9.89 7.56 16.96
N PRO A 201 -9.70 6.52 17.81
CA PRO A 201 -10.25 6.35 19.16
C PRO A 201 -9.41 7.09 20.21
N ARG A 202 -10.01 7.39 21.37
CA ARG A 202 -9.33 7.91 22.57
C ARG A 202 -9.40 6.96 23.76
N THR A 203 -10.43 6.13 23.82
CA THR A 203 -10.64 5.14 24.88
C THR A 203 -10.54 3.73 24.32
N ARG A 204 -10.30 2.74 25.19
CA ARG A 204 -10.30 1.32 24.79
C ARG A 204 -11.65 0.87 24.22
N VAL A 205 -12.74 1.36 24.79
CA VAL A 205 -14.12 1.11 24.32
C VAL A 205 -14.29 1.61 22.88
N GLN A 206 -13.86 2.85 22.59
CA GLN A 206 -13.89 3.38 21.22
C GLN A 206 -13.05 2.54 20.25
N ALA A 207 -11.88 2.07 20.67
CA ALA A 207 -11.03 1.21 19.84
C ALA A 207 -11.71 -0.13 19.52
N GLN A 208 -12.39 -0.74 20.49
CA GLN A 208 -13.21 -1.94 20.24
C GLN A 208 -14.39 -1.65 19.30
N CYS A 209 -15.04 -0.47 19.42
CA CYS A 209 -16.10 -0.05 18.51
C CYS A 209 -15.63 0.07 17.04
N ILE A 210 -14.35 0.39 16.79
CA ILE A 210 -13.78 0.36 15.42
C ILE A 210 -13.83 -1.06 14.85
N LYS A 211 -13.47 -2.06 15.66
CA LYS A 211 -13.52 -3.48 15.24
C LYS A 211 -14.97 -3.91 14.95
N LEU A 212 -15.90 -3.56 15.83
CA LEU A 212 -17.32 -3.84 15.64
C LEU A 212 -17.88 -3.17 14.38
N LEU A 213 -17.47 -1.92 14.09
CA LEU A 213 -17.85 -1.23 12.85
C LEU A 213 -17.33 -1.97 11.62
N PHE A 214 -16.07 -2.39 11.63
CA PHE A 214 -15.48 -3.16 10.53
C PHE A 214 -16.24 -4.47 10.28
N ASP A 215 -16.51 -5.24 11.34
CA ASP A 215 -17.24 -6.49 11.27
C ASP A 215 -18.68 -6.27 10.76
N LYS A 216 -19.35 -5.22 11.21
CA LYS A 216 -20.70 -4.85 10.76
C LYS A 216 -20.72 -4.46 9.27
N MET A 217 -19.74 -3.68 8.81
CA MET A 217 -19.59 -3.33 7.39
C MET A 217 -19.34 -4.57 6.52
N ARG A 218 -18.48 -5.49 7.00
CA ARG A 218 -18.21 -6.76 6.30
C ARG A 218 -19.47 -7.63 6.22
N TRP A 219 -20.23 -7.71 7.32
CA TRP A 219 -21.49 -8.45 7.36
C TRP A 219 -22.54 -7.84 6.42
N LEU A 220 -22.72 -6.51 6.40
CA LEU A 220 -23.64 -5.86 5.46
C LEU A 220 -23.26 -6.20 4.01
N ARG A 221 -21.97 -6.16 3.67
CA ARG A 221 -21.49 -6.56 2.35
C ARG A 221 -21.85 -8.01 2.01
N GLN A 222 -21.75 -8.94 2.96
CA GLN A 222 -22.13 -10.34 2.74
C GLN A 222 -23.63 -10.48 2.51
N VAL A 223 -24.45 -9.77 3.31
CA VAL A 223 -25.91 -9.79 3.19
C VAL A 223 -26.36 -9.30 1.81
N TYR A 224 -25.78 -8.21 1.32
CA TYR A 224 -26.13 -7.63 0.01
C TYR A 224 -25.27 -8.16 -1.15
N ALA A 225 -24.53 -9.25 -0.96
CA ALA A 225 -23.62 -9.77 -1.99
C ALA A 225 -24.37 -10.23 -3.25
N ASP A 226 -25.53 -10.85 -3.06
CA ASP A 226 -26.38 -11.39 -4.14
C ASP A 226 -27.36 -10.34 -4.71
N ASP A 227 -27.47 -9.16 -4.09
CA ASP A 227 -28.33 -8.10 -4.55
C ASP A 227 -27.72 -7.37 -5.76
N VAL A 228 -28.41 -7.40 -6.90
CA VAL A 228 -27.93 -6.85 -8.17
C VAL A 228 -27.67 -5.34 -8.09
N VAL A 229 -28.44 -4.60 -7.29
CA VAL A 229 -28.38 -3.13 -7.20
C VAL A 229 -27.50 -2.69 -6.04
N LEU A 230 -27.65 -3.31 -4.86
CA LEU A 230 -26.99 -2.87 -3.63
C LEU A 230 -25.56 -3.39 -3.48
N ARG A 231 -25.18 -4.51 -4.11
CA ARG A 231 -23.81 -5.07 -4.01
C ARG A 231 -22.70 -4.08 -4.34
N HIS A 232 -22.96 -3.16 -5.28
CA HIS A 232 -21.97 -2.17 -5.72
C HIS A 232 -21.79 -1.02 -4.71
N ARG A 233 -22.80 -0.79 -3.85
CA ARG A 233 -22.74 0.24 -2.81
C ARG A 233 -21.93 -0.23 -1.60
N PHE A 234 -22.11 -1.49 -1.19
CA PHE A 234 -21.41 -2.10 -0.05
C PHE A 234 -20.04 -2.68 -0.44
N ARG A 235 -19.04 -1.79 -0.54
CA ARG A 235 -17.66 -2.14 -0.92
C ARG A 235 -16.88 -2.77 0.24
N ARG A 236 -15.75 -3.42 -0.06
CA ARG A 236 -14.81 -3.92 0.97
C ARG A 236 -14.32 -2.74 1.82
N PRO A 237 -14.52 -2.73 3.15
CA PRO A 237 -13.96 -1.71 4.01
C PRO A 237 -12.43 -1.82 4.08
N ILE A 238 -11.75 -0.68 4.06
CA ILE A 238 -10.32 -0.55 4.32
C ILE A 238 -10.16 0.37 5.52
N PHE A 239 -9.61 -0.17 6.60
CA PHE A 239 -9.36 0.57 7.83
C PHE A 239 -7.86 0.76 7.98
N ARG A 240 -7.44 2.00 8.22
CA ARG A 240 -6.04 2.36 8.45
C ARG A 240 -5.92 3.14 9.74
N ILE A 241 -4.94 2.79 10.55
CA ILE A 241 -4.59 3.52 11.76
C ILE A 241 -3.24 4.18 11.51
N VAL A 242 -3.17 5.49 11.65
CA VAL A 242 -1.93 6.26 11.49
C VAL A 242 -1.65 6.96 12.80
N VAL A 243 -0.49 6.73 13.37
CA VAL A 243 -0.07 7.31 14.64
C VAL A 243 1.13 8.22 14.39
N LEU A 244 0.92 9.53 14.58
CA LEU A 244 1.99 10.52 14.58
C LEU A 244 2.58 10.64 15.99
N TYR A 245 3.77 10.09 16.16
CA TYR A 245 4.53 10.12 17.40
C TYR A 245 5.42 11.37 17.48
N VAL A 246 5.57 11.91 18.67
CA VAL A 246 6.56 12.94 19.00
C VAL A 246 6.88 12.77 20.48
N ASP A 247 8.12 13.05 20.88
CA ASP A 247 8.50 12.99 22.29
C ASP A 247 7.79 14.07 23.13
N GLU A 248 7.82 13.90 24.45
CA GLU A 248 7.11 14.79 25.38
C GLU A 248 7.62 16.23 25.30
N GLU A 249 8.94 16.41 25.27
CA GLU A 249 9.57 17.72 25.29
C GLU A 249 9.20 18.50 24.04
N SER A 250 9.33 17.88 22.87
CA SER A 250 8.90 18.42 21.58
C SER A 250 7.39 18.71 21.55
N SER A 251 6.55 17.82 22.09
CA SER A 251 5.09 18.02 22.20
C SER A 251 4.75 19.27 23.02
N VAL A 252 5.34 19.42 24.20
CA VAL A 252 5.11 20.55 25.11
C VAL A 252 5.62 21.84 24.48
N MET A 253 6.84 21.82 23.95
CA MET A 253 7.45 22.97 23.28
C MET A 253 6.57 23.45 22.11
N ARG A 254 6.08 22.55 21.27
CA ARG A 254 5.21 22.89 20.12
C ARG A 254 3.84 23.44 20.55
N GLN A 255 3.32 23.03 21.72
CA GLN A 255 2.08 23.60 22.28
C GLN A 255 2.30 25.04 22.75
N LEU A 256 3.37 25.29 23.52
CA LEU A 256 3.72 26.64 24.00
C LEU A 256 4.07 27.60 22.85
N GLN A 257 4.82 27.12 21.85
CA GLN A 257 5.11 27.90 20.64
C GLN A 257 3.85 28.27 19.87
N ARG A 258 2.82 27.43 19.88
CA ARG A 258 1.54 27.73 19.23
C ARG A 258 0.83 28.90 19.88
N ALA A 259 0.82 28.99 21.21
CA ALA A 259 0.26 30.13 21.92
C ALA A 259 1.01 31.42 21.57
N LYS A 260 2.35 31.39 21.58
CA LYS A 260 3.18 32.55 21.20
C LYS A 260 2.90 33.04 19.78
N ARG A 261 2.75 32.12 18.82
CA ARG A 261 2.39 32.46 17.43
C ARG A 261 0.98 33.06 17.34
N LEU A 262 0.02 32.47 18.06
CA LEU A 262 -1.36 32.95 18.09
C LEU A 262 -1.45 34.37 18.67
N GLU A 263 -0.69 34.65 19.74
CA GLU A 263 -0.60 35.98 20.34
C GLU A 263 -0.03 36.99 19.34
N ALA A 264 1.05 36.64 18.65
CA ALA A 264 1.61 37.49 17.59
C ALA A 264 0.63 37.72 16.42
N GLU A 265 -0.13 36.70 16.02
CA GLU A 265 -1.20 36.84 15.01
C GLU A 265 -2.32 37.76 15.50
N ASN A 266 -2.78 37.60 16.75
CA ASN A 266 -3.82 38.44 17.33
C ASN A 266 -3.37 39.90 17.44
N ASN A 267 -2.12 40.16 17.82
CA ASN A 267 -1.57 41.51 17.87
C ASN A 267 -1.59 42.16 16.48
N LYS A 268 -1.23 41.43 15.42
CA LYS A 268 -1.35 41.93 14.04
C LYS A 268 -2.79 42.24 13.64
N VAL A 269 -3.75 41.41 14.06
CA VAL A 269 -5.19 41.67 13.80
C VAL A 269 -5.66 42.93 14.53
N ILE A 270 -5.18 43.16 15.76
CA ILE A 270 -5.47 44.37 16.53
C ILE A 270 -4.88 45.60 15.82
N ASP A 271 -3.63 45.53 15.38
CA ASP A 271 -2.94 46.65 14.72
C ASP A 271 -3.53 47.00 13.35
N THR A 272 -3.88 45.99 12.56
CA THR A 272 -4.40 46.18 11.18
C THR A 272 -5.91 46.36 11.11
N GLY A 273 -6.64 45.98 12.16
CA GLY A 273 -8.10 45.89 12.16
C GLY A 273 -8.67 44.80 11.23
N LEU A 274 -7.82 43.99 10.59
CA LEU A 274 -8.20 42.98 9.62
C LEU A 274 -8.07 41.57 10.22
N GLY A 275 -9.20 40.93 10.49
CA GLY A 275 -9.25 39.54 10.95
C GLY A 275 -10.15 39.32 12.16
N LYS A 276 -10.07 38.12 12.76
CA LYS A 276 -10.78 37.78 13.99
C LYS A 276 -9.79 37.29 15.04
N ILE A 277 -9.88 37.84 16.24
CA ILE A 277 -9.07 37.42 17.39
C ILE A 277 -9.45 35.99 17.77
N LYS A 278 -8.45 35.13 17.92
CA LYS A 278 -8.61 33.72 18.29
C LYS A 278 -8.16 33.52 19.73
N LYS A 279 -8.94 32.77 20.52
CA LYS A 279 -8.56 32.43 21.90
C LYS A 279 -7.55 31.28 21.91
N ALA A 280 -6.50 31.41 22.73
CA ALA A 280 -5.57 30.33 23.01
C ALA A 280 -6.24 29.20 23.80
N ARG A 281 -5.78 27.97 23.60
CA ARG A 281 -6.22 26.82 24.39
C ARG A 281 -5.54 26.87 25.77
N ALA A 282 -6.24 26.45 26.82
CA ALA A 282 -5.67 26.40 28.17
C ALA A 282 -4.36 25.57 28.24
N THR A 283 -4.28 24.49 27.47
CA THR A 283 -3.07 23.64 27.38
C THR A 283 -1.92 24.27 26.64
N ASP A 284 -2.17 25.30 25.84
CA ASP A 284 -1.12 25.94 25.03
C ASP A 284 -0.42 27.07 25.83
N VAL A 285 -0.95 27.48 26.99
CA VAL A 285 -0.41 28.56 27.84
C VAL A 285 0.22 28.07 29.16
N SER A 286 -0.02 26.83 29.55
CA SER A 286 0.53 26.22 30.76
C SER A 286 1.33 24.97 30.41
N GLU A 287 2.57 24.93 30.87
CA GLU A 287 3.44 23.76 30.68
C GLU A 287 2.89 22.52 31.39
N ASP A 288 2.42 22.67 32.62
CA ASP A 288 1.85 21.57 33.41
C ASP A 288 0.63 20.95 32.73
N LEU A 289 -0.28 21.78 32.20
CA LEU A 289 -1.44 21.31 31.45
C LEU A 289 -1.03 20.64 30.13
N ALA A 290 0.03 21.13 29.47
CA ALA A 290 0.57 20.52 28.25
C ALA A 290 1.16 19.13 28.53
N ARG A 291 1.91 18.98 29.63
CA ARG A 291 2.47 17.70 30.09
C ARG A 291 1.39 16.72 30.51
N GLN A 292 0.41 17.17 31.29
CA GLN A 292 -0.75 16.35 31.68
C GLN A 292 -1.49 15.82 30.44
N ARG A 293 -1.69 16.67 29.43
CA ARG A 293 -2.33 16.27 28.17
C ARG A 293 -1.52 15.23 27.41
N TYR A 294 -0.19 15.35 27.40
CA TYR A 294 0.68 14.35 26.77
C TYR A 294 0.64 13.02 27.52
N ARG A 295 0.61 13.06 28.86
CA ARG A 295 0.49 11.87 29.72
C ARG A 295 -0.81 11.11 29.46
N VAL A 296 -1.95 11.79 29.44
CA VAL A 296 -3.25 11.19 29.08
C VAL A 296 -3.21 10.53 27.69
N PHE A 297 -2.57 11.18 26.72
CA PHE A 297 -2.39 10.57 25.40
C PHE A 297 -1.56 9.27 25.47
N LYS A 298 -0.46 9.28 26.22
CA LYS A 298 0.45 8.13 26.32
C LYS A 298 -0.16 6.95 27.09
N GLU A 299 -0.91 7.23 28.15
CA GLU A 299 -1.49 6.21 29.03
C GLU A 299 -2.81 5.66 28.49
N GLU A 300 -3.69 6.50 27.95
CA GLU A 300 -5.03 6.06 27.52
C GLU A 300 -5.13 5.89 26.00
N VAL A 301 -4.81 6.95 25.25
CA VAL A 301 -5.08 6.99 23.80
C VAL A 301 -4.13 6.06 23.03
N TYR A 302 -2.85 6.04 23.40
CA TYR A 302 -1.86 5.19 22.74
C TYR A 302 -2.14 3.70 22.98
N ASP A 303 -2.57 3.35 24.20
CA ASP A 303 -3.01 2.00 24.52
C ASP A 303 -4.27 1.59 23.74
N ALA A 304 -5.23 2.50 23.59
CA ALA A 304 -6.39 2.27 22.72
C ALA A 304 -6.00 2.03 21.26
N LEU A 305 -5.04 2.81 20.73
CA LEU A 305 -4.53 2.64 19.37
C LEU A 305 -3.77 1.31 19.18
N LYS A 306 -3.06 0.83 20.21
CA LYS A 306 -2.40 -0.49 20.17
C LYS A 306 -3.39 -1.64 20.05
N LEU A 307 -4.57 -1.54 20.67
CA LEU A 307 -5.58 -2.61 20.61
C LEU A 307 -6.05 -2.93 19.19
N VAL A 308 -6.00 -1.95 18.29
CA VAL A 308 -6.44 -2.10 16.89
C VAL A 308 -5.28 -2.38 15.93
N LYS A 309 -4.04 -2.42 16.43
CA LYS A 309 -2.82 -2.62 15.64
C LYS A 309 -2.81 -3.96 14.91
N ASP A 310 -3.25 -5.03 15.57
CA ASP A 310 -3.17 -6.38 15.00
C ASP A 310 -4.33 -6.69 14.04
N ASN A 311 -5.35 -5.82 13.98
CA ASN A 311 -6.55 -6.01 13.16
C ASN A 311 -6.51 -5.23 11.84
N PHE A 312 -5.75 -4.13 11.78
CA PHE A 312 -5.80 -3.18 10.67
C PHE A 312 -4.40 -2.72 10.25
N PHE A 313 -4.30 -2.08 9.09
CA PHE A 313 -3.05 -1.45 8.66
C PHE A 313 -2.66 -0.37 9.66
N PHE A 314 -1.55 -0.56 10.36
CA PHE A 314 -1.08 0.32 11.41
C PHE A 314 0.25 0.97 11.02
N HIS A 315 0.25 2.29 10.90
CA HIS A 315 1.42 3.09 10.58
C HIS A 315 1.86 3.88 11.80
N PHE A 316 3.08 3.65 12.25
CA PHE A 316 3.70 4.41 13.32
C PHE A 316 4.77 5.32 12.73
N LEU A 317 4.54 6.63 12.78
CA LEU A 317 5.36 7.63 12.11
C LEU A 317 5.99 8.57 13.13
N ASP A 318 7.31 8.71 13.08
CA ASP A 318 8.01 9.72 13.86
C ASP A 318 7.79 11.11 13.24
N ALA A 319 7.05 11.95 13.97
CA ALA A 319 6.71 13.32 13.60
C ALA A 319 7.57 14.36 14.33
N SER A 320 8.74 13.96 14.86
CA SER A 320 9.67 14.86 15.55
C SER A 320 10.43 15.80 14.60
N GLY A 321 10.57 15.41 13.33
CA GLY A 321 11.17 16.22 12.26
C GLY A 321 10.34 17.42 11.81
N SER A 322 10.81 18.07 10.75
CA SER A 322 10.13 19.18 10.07
C SER A 322 8.86 18.70 9.33
N PRO A 323 7.88 19.59 9.06
CA PRO A 323 6.67 19.20 8.34
C PRO A 323 6.94 18.56 6.97
N GLU A 324 8.00 18.97 6.29
CA GLU A 324 8.42 18.44 4.99
C GLU A 324 8.96 17.00 5.12
N GLU A 325 9.84 16.76 6.07
CA GLU A 325 10.36 15.39 6.34
C GLU A 325 9.23 14.43 6.73
N VAL A 326 8.27 14.90 7.53
CA VAL A 326 7.12 14.07 7.93
C VAL A 326 6.20 13.78 6.73
N LYS A 327 6.03 14.73 5.80
CA LYS A 327 5.29 14.49 4.55
C LYS A 327 5.98 13.42 3.71
N ASP A 328 7.29 13.50 3.55
CA ASP A 328 8.06 12.52 2.78
C ASP A 328 8.00 11.13 3.43
N LEU A 329 8.07 11.06 4.76
CA LEU A 329 7.90 9.82 5.52
C LEU A 329 6.51 9.21 5.29
N ILE A 330 5.44 10.01 5.39
CA ILE A 330 4.07 9.58 5.06
C ILE A 330 4.02 9.08 3.61
N PHE A 331 4.62 9.79 2.67
CA PHE A 331 4.61 9.38 1.26
C PHE A 331 5.27 8.02 1.05
N HIS A 332 6.44 7.80 1.64
CA HIS A 332 7.15 6.53 1.52
C HIS A 332 6.37 5.37 2.14
N GLU A 333 5.83 5.57 3.34
CA GLU A 333 5.08 4.54 4.06
C GLU A 333 3.81 4.12 3.30
N PHE A 334 3.07 5.09 2.76
CA PHE A 334 1.82 4.82 2.03
C PHE A 334 2.07 4.25 0.63
N THR A 335 3.13 4.70 -0.06
CA THR A 335 3.50 4.17 -1.38
C THR A 335 3.91 2.70 -1.31
N TYR A 336 4.59 2.28 -0.23
CA TYR A 336 4.97 0.89 -0.02
C TYR A 336 3.74 -0.05 0.04
N GLN A 337 2.61 0.43 0.57
CA GLN A 337 1.39 -0.37 0.72
C GLN A 337 0.40 -0.29 -0.45
N SER A 338 0.52 0.67 -1.37
CA SER A 338 -0.36 0.75 -2.55
C SER A 338 -0.32 -0.53 -3.40
N SER A 339 0.73 -1.34 -3.29
CA SER A 339 0.83 -2.67 -3.90
C SER A 339 -0.15 -3.70 -3.30
N LEU A 340 -0.62 -3.51 -2.06
CA LEU A 340 -1.45 -4.43 -1.26
C LEU A 340 -2.94 -4.04 -1.17
N GLU A 341 -3.37 -2.97 -1.85
CA GLU A 341 -4.75 -2.43 -1.73
C GLU A 341 -5.76 -3.06 -2.71
N LEU A 342 -5.29 -3.98 -3.54
CA LEU A 342 -6.14 -4.81 -4.38
C LEU A 342 -6.83 -5.86 -3.50
N GLY A 343 -8.12 -6.16 -3.74
CA GLY A 343 -8.81 -7.22 -3.01
C GLY A 343 -8.05 -8.56 -3.14
N ASP A 344 -8.16 -9.47 -2.16
CA ASP A 344 -7.24 -10.62 -2.05
C ASP A 344 -7.19 -11.46 -3.35
N GLU A 345 -8.34 -11.63 -4.00
CA GLU A 345 -8.44 -12.32 -5.30
C GLU A 345 -7.83 -11.51 -6.47
N THR A 346 -7.91 -10.19 -6.43
CA THR A 346 -7.31 -9.29 -7.43
C THR A 346 -5.79 -9.19 -7.22
N PHE A 347 -5.34 -9.15 -5.97
CA PHE A 347 -3.92 -9.12 -5.61
C PHE A 347 -3.22 -10.41 -6.05
N GLU A 348 -3.77 -11.60 -5.75
CA GLU A 348 -3.18 -12.87 -6.18
C GLU A 348 -3.04 -12.98 -7.71
N ARG A 349 -4.01 -12.44 -8.45
CA ARG A 349 -3.97 -12.45 -9.93
C ARG A 349 -2.96 -11.45 -10.51
N ILE A 350 -2.77 -10.30 -9.86
CA ILE A 350 -1.91 -9.21 -10.39
C ILE A 350 -0.47 -9.33 -9.87
N ARG A 351 -0.23 -9.93 -8.70
CA ARG A 351 1.11 -10.09 -8.09
C ARG A 351 2.09 -10.85 -8.98
N LEU A 352 1.61 -11.69 -9.90
CA LEU A 352 2.44 -12.37 -10.90
C LEU A 352 3.12 -11.40 -11.88
N VAL A 353 2.59 -10.19 -12.04
CA VAL A 353 3.22 -9.13 -12.83
C VAL A 353 4.20 -8.36 -11.94
N PRO A 354 5.51 -8.40 -12.24
CA PRO A 354 6.51 -7.71 -11.42
C PRO A 354 6.35 -6.19 -11.52
N GLU A 355 6.64 -5.49 -10.42
CA GLU A 355 6.66 -4.02 -10.42
C GLU A 355 7.72 -3.49 -11.38
N ALA A 356 7.44 -2.38 -12.07
CA ALA A 356 8.40 -1.75 -12.97
C ALA A 356 9.76 -1.47 -12.29
N LYS A 357 9.74 -1.08 -11.01
CA LYS A 357 10.96 -0.86 -10.21
C LYS A 357 11.76 -2.16 -9.99
N GLN A 358 11.07 -3.27 -9.72
CA GLN A 358 11.69 -4.59 -9.54
C GLN A 358 12.28 -5.10 -10.86
N VAL A 359 11.57 -4.92 -11.97
CA VAL A 359 12.05 -5.26 -13.32
C VAL A 359 13.37 -4.54 -13.60
N VAL A 360 13.48 -3.26 -13.28
CA VAL A 360 14.70 -2.47 -13.53
C VAL A 360 15.82 -2.78 -12.54
N ALA A 361 15.52 -2.97 -11.25
CA ALA A 361 16.52 -3.12 -10.20
C ALA A 361 17.48 -4.30 -10.42
N GLN A 362 16.98 -5.41 -10.97
CA GLN A 362 17.78 -6.62 -11.24
C GLN A 362 18.05 -6.84 -12.74
N ALA A 363 17.54 -5.99 -13.64
CA ALA A 363 17.65 -6.15 -15.08
C ALA A 363 19.10 -6.40 -15.54
N ARG A 364 20.05 -5.60 -15.03
CA ARG A 364 21.47 -5.70 -15.41
C ARG A 364 22.10 -7.01 -14.93
N GLN A 365 21.86 -7.42 -13.68
CA GLN A 365 22.43 -8.66 -13.13
C GLN A 365 21.88 -9.88 -13.86
N ASN A 366 20.58 -9.90 -14.13
CA ASN A 366 19.91 -10.98 -14.87
C ASN A 366 20.40 -11.05 -16.32
N MET A 367 20.60 -9.90 -16.98
CA MET A 367 21.16 -9.84 -18.34
C MET A 367 22.57 -10.43 -18.39
N VAL A 368 23.44 -10.07 -17.44
CA VAL A 368 24.82 -10.60 -17.39
C VAL A 368 24.81 -12.11 -17.18
N GLN A 369 23.99 -12.63 -16.27
CA GLN A 369 23.85 -14.07 -16.05
C GLN A 369 23.37 -14.80 -17.31
N ARG A 370 22.35 -14.27 -18.01
CA ARG A 370 21.87 -14.83 -19.27
C ARG A 370 22.96 -14.85 -20.35
N LEU A 371 23.73 -13.77 -20.49
CA LEU A 371 24.84 -13.71 -21.45
C LEU A 371 25.90 -14.77 -21.16
N SER A 372 26.27 -14.98 -19.89
CA SER A 372 27.20 -16.04 -19.50
C SER A 372 26.64 -17.45 -19.78
N ALA A 373 25.34 -17.65 -19.53
CA ALA A 373 24.66 -18.92 -19.82
C ALA A 373 24.60 -19.19 -21.33
N TYR A 374 24.25 -18.20 -22.16
CA TYR A 374 24.16 -18.36 -23.62
C TYR A 374 25.45 -18.89 -24.25
N VAL A 375 26.62 -18.40 -23.81
CA VAL A 375 27.92 -18.83 -24.31
C VAL A 375 28.22 -20.29 -23.93
N THR A 376 27.72 -20.73 -22.77
CA THR A 376 27.95 -22.08 -22.25
C THR A 376 26.98 -23.08 -22.86
N ASP A 377 25.70 -22.72 -22.93
CA ASP A 377 24.60 -23.61 -23.31
C ASP A 377 24.41 -23.67 -24.83
N HIS A 378 24.72 -22.58 -25.55
CA HIS A 378 24.45 -22.42 -26.99
C HIS A 378 25.58 -21.65 -27.73
N PRO A 379 26.83 -22.15 -27.71
CA PRO A 379 27.98 -21.43 -28.28
C PRO A 379 27.83 -21.14 -29.78
N GLU A 380 27.42 -22.13 -30.57
CA GLU A 380 27.28 -21.97 -32.04
C GLU A 380 26.21 -20.94 -32.42
N LEU A 381 25.07 -20.94 -31.72
CA LEU A 381 24.00 -19.97 -31.97
C LEU A 381 24.42 -18.57 -31.53
N PHE A 382 25.16 -18.46 -30.42
CA PHE A 382 25.69 -17.19 -29.93
C PHE A 382 26.65 -16.57 -30.95
N ASP A 383 27.56 -17.36 -31.51
CA ASP A 383 28.50 -16.91 -32.55
C ASP A 383 27.78 -16.46 -33.83
N GLN A 384 26.77 -17.22 -34.27
CA GLN A 384 25.93 -16.83 -35.43
C GLN A 384 25.18 -15.50 -35.20
N VAL A 385 24.67 -15.27 -33.98
CA VAL A 385 24.01 -14.01 -33.62
C VAL A 385 25.01 -12.86 -33.61
N VAL A 386 26.21 -13.07 -33.07
CA VAL A 386 27.29 -12.05 -33.07
C VAL A 386 27.70 -11.72 -34.50
N GLU A 387 27.92 -12.72 -35.36
CA GLU A 387 28.28 -12.52 -36.76
C GLU A 387 27.19 -11.73 -37.51
N MET A 388 25.92 -12.08 -37.31
CA MET A 388 24.80 -11.35 -37.89
C MET A 388 24.74 -9.89 -37.42
N ILE A 389 24.97 -9.60 -36.13
CA ILE A 389 25.05 -8.22 -35.63
C ILE A 389 26.19 -7.46 -36.31
N LEU A 390 27.36 -8.08 -36.46
CA LEU A 390 28.52 -7.47 -37.12
C LEU A 390 28.22 -7.16 -38.59
N MET A 391 27.56 -8.07 -39.29
CA MET A 391 27.26 -7.94 -40.72
C MET A 391 26.09 -6.99 -41.02
N GLU A 392 24.97 -7.08 -40.28
CA GLU A 392 23.74 -6.35 -40.60
C GLU A 392 23.56 -5.06 -39.78
N PHE A 393 24.03 -5.01 -38.52
CA PHE A 393 23.73 -3.91 -37.61
C PHE A 393 24.84 -2.87 -37.58
N VAL A 394 26.10 -3.30 -37.43
CA VAL A 394 27.23 -2.40 -37.14
C VAL A 394 27.42 -1.35 -38.24
N HIS A 395 27.24 -1.70 -39.52
CA HIS A 395 27.38 -0.70 -40.59
C HIS A 395 26.29 0.38 -40.55
N ILE A 396 25.06 0.04 -40.15
CA ILE A 396 23.94 0.99 -40.05
C ILE A 396 24.16 1.89 -38.84
N LEU A 397 24.53 1.29 -37.70
CA LEU A 397 24.82 2.02 -36.46
C LEU A 397 25.94 3.04 -36.65
N ARG A 398 27.03 2.66 -37.35
CA ARG A 398 28.13 3.58 -37.68
C ARG A 398 27.68 4.75 -38.54
N ARG A 399 26.85 4.51 -39.56
CA ARG A 399 26.35 5.58 -40.44
C ARG A 399 25.37 6.52 -39.74
N GLN A 400 24.59 6.01 -38.79
CA GLN A 400 23.58 6.77 -38.04
C GLN A 400 24.10 7.30 -36.70
N ALA A 401 25.43 7.27 -36.48
CA ALA A 401 26.04 7.62 -35.20
C ALA A 401 25.68 9.04 -34.72
N LEU A 402 25.59 10.00 -35.65
CA LEU A 402 25.25 11.40 -35.34
C LEU A 402 23.77 11.58 -34.95
N ALA A 403 22.86 10.76 -35.51
CA ALA A 403 21.44 10.82 -35.19
C ALA A 403 21.12 10.25 -33.81
N GLY A 404 21.98 9.38 -33.26
CA GLY A 404 21.77 8.66 -32.00
C GLY A 404 20.58 7.71 -32.01
N ARG A 405 20.04 7.42 -33.20
CA ARG A 405 18.96 6.46 -33.43
C ARG A 405 19.12 5.83 -34.81
N ALA A 406 18.89 4.53 -34.91
CA ALA A 406 18.90 3.75 -36.13
C ALA A 406 17.66 2.86 -36.18
N ILE A 407 17.09 2.68 -37.37
CA ILE A 407 16.03 1.70 -37.63
C ILE A 407 16.63 0.63 -38.53
N ILE A 408 16.65 -0.60 -38.06
CA ILE A 408 17.24 -1.75 -38.74
C ILE A 408 16.11 -2.72 -39.04
N ARG A 409 16.04 -3.22 -40.27
CA ARG A 409 15.09 -4.26 -40.68
C ARG A 409 15.90 -5.47 -41.10
N SER A 410 15.61 -6.61 -40.51
CA SER A 410 16.23 -7.88 -40.86
C SER A 410 15.15 -8.89 -41.20
N ASN A 411 15.46 -9.78 -42.13
CA ASN A 411 14.68 -10.97 -42.49
C ASN A 411 15.50 -12.25 -42.20
N ASN A 412 16.57 -12.15 -41.40
CA ASN A 412 17.46 -13.25 -41.15
C ASN A 412 16.73 -14.41 -40.43
N PRO A 413 16.76 -15.64 -40.97
CA PRO A 413 16.01 -16.77 -40.41
C PRO A 413 16.35 -17.09 -38.95
N ILE A 414 17.58 -16.78 -38.51
CA ILE A 414 18.05 -16.99 -37.12
C ILE A 414 17.14 -16.28 -36.11
N LEU A 415 16.56 -15.13 -36.48
CA LEU A 415 15.65 -14.34 -35.65
C LEU A 415 14.29 -15.02 -35.41
N SER A 416 14.00 -16.14 -36.08
CA SER A 416 12.83 -16.96 -35.77
C SER A 416 12.95 -17.67 -34.42
N SER A 417 14.19 -17.89 -33.95
CA SER A 417 14.45 -18.44 -32.62
C SER A 417 14.31 -17.37 -31.55
N LYS A 418 13.45 -17.64 -30.55
CA LYS A 418 13.28 -16.76 -29.39
C LYS A 418 14.57 -16.58 -28.60
N ILE A 419 15.40 -17.62 -28.52
CA ILE A 419 16.68 -17.59 -27.81
C ILE A 419 17.65 -16.64 -28.55
N ALA A 420 17.72 -16.73 -29.88
CA ALA A 420 18.57 -15.85 -30.68
C ALA A 420 18.14 -14.37 -30.59
N LEU A 421 16.82 -14.10 -30.56
CA LEU A 421 16.31 -12.75 -30.34
C LEU A 421 16.72 -12.20 -28.97
N ASN A 422 16.60 -13.01 -27.91
CA ASN A 422 17.01 -12.60 -26.57
C ASN A 422 18.52 -12.37 -26.48
N MET A 423 19.34 -13.24 -27.10
CA MET A 423 20.79 -13.06 -27.21
C MET A 423 21.11 -11.72 -27.88
N LEU A 424 20.48 -11.41 -29.01
CA LEU A 424 20.72 -10.16 -29.73
C LEU A 424 20.36 -8.93 -28.88
N LEU A 425 19.19 -8.94 -28.23
CA LEU A 425 18.75 -7.84 -27.37
C LEU A 425 19.69 -7.64 -26.18
N ASP A 426 20.12 -8.73 -25.54
CA ASP A 426 21.03 -8.69 -24.39
C ASP A 426 22.44 -8.23 -24.82
N ILE A 427 22.97 -8.69 -25.97
CA ILE A 427 24.27 -8.27 -26.51
C ILE A 427 24.27 -6.76 -26.82
N LEU A 428 23.25 -6.27 -27.52
CA LEU A 428 23.15 -4.84 -27.84
C LEU A 428 22.99 -3.99 -26.58
N SER A 429 22.17 -4.45 -25.62
CA SER A 429 21.97 -3.75 -24.34
C SER A 429 23.25 -3.69 -23.50
N GLU A 430 24.04 -4.77 -23.46
CA GLU A 430 25.35 -4.79 -22.80
C GLU A 430 26.31 -3.76 -23.41
N ARG A 431 26.32 -3.65 -24.75
CA ARG A 431 27.13 -2.68 -25.48
C ARG A 431 26.63 -1.23 -25.40
N GLY A 432 25.57 -0.98 -24.64
CA GLY A 432 25.05 0.36 -24.36
C GLY A 432 24.04 0.88 -25.39
N PHE A 433 23.47 -0.01 -26.21
CA PHE A 433 22.37 0.33 -27.11
C PHE A 433 21.01 0.07 -26.45
N TYR A 434 20.07 0.99 -26.62
CA TYR A 434 18.68 0.79 -26.20
C TYR A 434 17.87 0.31 -27.39
N VAL A 435 17.33 -0.90 -27.32
CA VAL A 435 16.69 -1.56 -28.46
C VAL A 435 15.22 -1.83 -28.18
N THR A 436 14.36 -1.48 -29.13
CA THR A 436 12.96 -1.92 -29.19
C THR A 436 12.76 -2.79 -30.41
N LEU A 437 12.04 -3.90 -30.26
CA LEU A 437 11.75 -4.86 -31.33
C LEU A 437 10.26 -4.82 -31.68
N GLU A 438 9.98 -4.72 -32.98
CA GLU A 438 8.67 -4.88 -33.57
C GLU A 438 8.75 -6.02 -34.61
N VAL A 439 7.85 -7.01 -34.52
CA VAL A 439 7.78 -8.11 -35.49
C VAL A 439 6.63 -7.85 -36.44
N GLN A 440 6.94 -7.71 -37.72
CA GLN A 440 5.95 -7.52 -38.79
C GLN A 440 5.82 -8.83 -39.57
N GLN A 441 4.58 -9.29 -39.77
CA GLN A 441 4.27 -10.48 -40.54
C GLN A 441 3.39 -10.10 -41.72
N GLU A 442 3.89 -10.34 -42.92
CA GLU A 442 3.17 -10.10 -44.17
C GLU A 442 2.90 -11.44 -44.87
N ASN A 443 1.65 -11.67 -45.26
CA ASN A 443 1.28 -12.83 -46.06
C ASN A 443 1.42 -12.44 -47.53
N VAL A 444 2.49 -12.90 -48.18
CA VAL A 444 2.76 -12.61 -49.59
C VAL A 444 2.13 -13.70 -50.45
N PRO A 445 1.16 -13.40 -51.34
CA PRO A 445 0.55 -14.40 -52.20
C PRO A 445 1.57 -14.89 -53.24
N THR A 446 1.90 -16.18 -53.22
CA THR A 446 2.91 -16.79 -54.09
C THR A 446 2.30 -17.60 -55.22
N ARG A 447 1.12 -18.19 -55.02
CA ARG A 447 0.43 -18.96 -56.05
C ARG A 447 -1.08 -18.81 -55.92
N VAL A 448 -1.75 -18.62 -57.06
CA VAL A 448 -3.21 -18.64 -57.15
C VAL A 448 -3.60 -19.83 -58.01
N GLU A 449 -4.45 -20.71 -57.49
CA GLU A 449 -4.99 -21.81 -58.31
C GLU A 449 -5.93 -21.24 -59.39
N PRO A 450 -5.79 -21.66 -60.66
CA PRO A 450 -6.65 -21.17 -61.73
C PRO A 450 -8.10 -21.61 -61.50
N ALA A 451 -9.05 -20.68 -61.60
CA ALA A 451 -10.46 -20.99 -61.49
C ALA A 451 -10.94 -21.86 -62.68
N VAL A 452 -11.87 -22.77 -62.41
CA VAL A 452 -12.60 -23.48 -63.47
C VAL A 452 -13.59 -22.51 -64.11
N PRO A 453 -13.75 -22.44 -65.44
CA PRO A 453 -14.69 -21.53 -66.07
C PRO A 453 -16.13 -21.78 -65.58
N GLY A 454 -16.71 -20.82 -64.86
CA GLY A 454 -18.08 -20.90 -64.32
C GLY A 454 -18.19 -21.16 -62.81
N ASP A 455 -17.08 -21.45 -62.11
CA ASP A 455 -17.05 -21.58 -60.66
C ASP A 455 -15.78 -20.95 -60.05
N PHE A 456 -15.97 -19.86 -59.31
CA PHE A 456 -14.89 -19.11 -58.66
C PHE A 456 -14.69 -19.52 -57.18
N SER A 457 -15.48 -20.45 -56.65
CA SER A 457 -15.45 -20.85 -55.24
C SER A 457 -14.24 -21.70 -54.85
N GLY A 458 -13.53 -22.27 -55.83
CA GLY A 458 -12.34 -23.11 -55.63
C GLY A 458 -10.99 -22.38 -55.74
N GLN A 459 -10.97 -21.05 -55.84
CA GLN A 459 -9.71 -20.29 -55.93
C GLN A 459 -8.99 -20.24 -54.57
N ALA A 460 -7.96 -21.06 -54.39
CA ALA A 460 -7.04 -20.96 -53.27
C ALA A 460 -5.86 -20.04 -53.60
N ILE A 461 -5.65 -19.02 -52.76
CA ILE A 461 -4.44 -18.20 -52.77
C ILE A 461 -3.48 -18.79 -51.73
N HIS A 462 -2.39 -19.40 -52.21
CA HIS A 462 -1.29 -19.80 -51.35
C HIS A 462 -0.45 -18.58 -51.02
N CYS A 463 -0.32 -18.28 -49.73
CA CYS A 463 0.53 -17.22 -49.23
C CYS A 463 1.76 -17.81 -48.56
N GLU A 464 2.92 -17.21 -48.82
CA GLU A 464 4.12 -17.42 -48.03
C GLU A 464 4.19 -16.35 -46.92
N VAL A 465 4.54 -16.77 -45.72
CA VAL A 465 4.63 -15.88 -44.56
C VAL A 465 6.01 -15.23 -44.55
N ASN A 466 6.07 -13.95 -44.93
CA ASN A 466 7.29 -13.16 -44.82
C ASN A 466 7.34 -12.50 -43.44
N ARG A 467 8.39 -12.79 -42.66
CA ARG A 467 8.61 -12.18 -41.34
C ARG A 467 9.74 -11.16 -41.43
N VAL A 468 9.45 -9.94 -41.00
CA VAL A 468 10.41 -8.84 -40.95
C VAL A 468 10.53 -8.38 -39.51
N TRP A 469 11.74 -8.44 -38.97
CA TRP A 469 12.07 -7.95 -37.64
C TRP A 469 12.59 -6.52 -37.76
N LYS A 470 11.86 -5.58 -37.17
CA LYS A 470 12.22 -4.16 -37.14
C LYS A 470 12.77 -3.80 -35.76
N PHE A 471 14.03 -3.37 -35.74
CA PHE A 471 14.74 -2.95 -34.55
C PHE A 471 14.89 -1.43 -34.55
N GLU A 472 14.38 -0.79 -33.52
CA GLU A 472 14.64 0.61 -33.24
C GLU A 472 15.73 0.71 -32.18
N VAL A 473 16.94 1.06 -32.63
CA VAL A 473 18.13 1.15 -31.78
C VAL A 473 18.41 2.61 -31.49
N SER A 474 18.57 2.97 -30.23
CA SER A 474 18.98 4.31 -29.81
C SER A 474 20.22 4.26 -28.92
N PHE A 475 21.05 5.30 -28.98
CA PHE A 475 22.30 5.37 -28.25
C PHE A 475 22.74 6.83 -28.07
N LYS A 476 23.65 7.07 -27.14
CA LYS A 476 24.10 8.42 -26.79
C LYS A 476 24.75 9.10 -28.01
N ARG A 477 24.23 10.27 -28.38
CA ARG A 477 24.76 11.09 -29.47
C ARG A 477 26.16 11.60 -29.11
N PRO A 478 27.13 11.59 -30.05
CA PRO A 478 28.38 12.28 -29.86
C PRO A 478 28.14 13.81 -29.83
N ASN A 479 28.77 14.51 -28.89
CA ASN A 479 28.74 15.98 -28.88
C ASN A 479 29.55 16.51 -30.07
N ILE A 480 28.83 16.99 -31.09
CA ILE A 480 29.43 17.51 -32.33
C ILE A 480 30.04 18.91 -32.11
N ARG A 481 29.44 19.71 -31.21
CA ARG A 481 30.01 20.99 -30.75
C ARG A 481 30.51 20.84 -29.33
N ARG A 482 31.81 21.12 -29.10
CA ARG A 482 32.36 21.32 -27.76
C ARG A 482 32.21 22.80 -27.43
N GLY A 483 31.30 23.12 -26.51
CA GLY A 483 31.00 24.47 -26.08
C GLY A 483 29.56 24.85 -26.41
N ASP A 484 28.66 24.50 -25.48
CA ASP A 484 27.50 25.28 -25.03
C ASP A 484 27.10 24.74 -23.66
#